data_AF-A0A434ERH7-F1
#
_entry.id   AF-A0A434ERH7-F1
#
_cell.length_a   1.000
_cell.length_b   1.000
_cell.length_c   1.000
_cell.angle_alpha   90.00
_cell.angle_beta   90.00
_cell.angle_gamma   90.00
#
_symmetry.space_group_name_H-M   'P 1'
#
loop_
_entity.id
_entity.type
_entity.pdbx_description
1 polymer ?
#
loop_
_entity_poly.entity_id
_entity_poly.type
_entity_poly.pdbx_seq_one_letter_code
_entity_poly.pdbx_strand_id
1 'polypeptide(L)' 'MLSNSHDFIRPADASERAYLESLVRADYDRSHPGETFDDMKRRMSFSREDQGLYRDWIALAAARADAAQAAAPRPIAA' A
#
# COMPACT_ATOMS: atom_id res chain seq x y z
N MET A 1 1.27 -11.10 -26.16
CA MET A 1 0.20 -10.27 -25.58
C MET A 1 0.36 -10.30 -24.07
N LEU A 2 0.94 -9.24 -23.49
CA LEU A 2 1.05 -9.08 -22.04
C LEU A 2 -0.27 -8.49 -21.54
N SER A 3 -1.21 -9.34 -21.14
CA SER A 3 -2.40 -8.91 -20.40
C SER A 3 -1.96 -8.47 -19.01
N ASN A 4 -1.41 -7.26 -18.91
CA ASN A 4 -1.22 -6.56 -17.65
C ASN A 4 -2.59 -6.00 -17.24
N SER A 5 -3.51 -6.92 -16.89
CA SER A 5 -4.80 -6.57 -16.31
C SER A 5 -4.52 -5.95 -14.95
N HIS A 6 -4.61 -4.63 -14.89
CA HIS A 6 -4.50 -3.82 -13.67
C HIS A 6 -5.73 -4.00 -12.76
N ASP A 7 -6.21 -5.24 -12.61
CA ASP A 7 -7.37 -5.60 -11.79
C ASP A 7 -7.05 -5.64 -10.27
N PHE A 8 -5.79 -5.36 -9.89
CA PHE A 8 -5.27 -5.59 -8.53
C PHE A 8 -5.36 -4.39 -7.57
N ILE A 9 -6.29 -3.45 -7.76
CA ILE A 9 -6.51 -2.37 -6.78
C ILE A 9 -7.65 -2.72 -5.81
N ARG A 10 -7.81 -4.00 -5.51
CA ARG A 10 -8.43 -4.45 -4.26
C ARG A 10 -7.49 -5.47 -3.64
N PRO A 11 -6.95 -5.20 -2.44
CA PRO A 11 -6.20 -6.20 -1.69
C PRO A 11 -7.10 -7.42 -1.52
N ALA A 12 -6.65 -8.57 -2.03
CA ALA A 12 -7.44 -9.80 -2.07
C ALA A 12 -7.71 -10.31 -0.64
N ASP A 13 -6.77 -10.04 0.28
CA ASP A 13 -6.77 -10.57 1.63
C ASP A 13 -6.50 -9.50 2.71
N ALA A 14 -7.04 -9.73 3.90
CA ALA A 14 -6.78 -8.89 5.07
C ALA A 14 -5.28 -8.86 5.44
N SER A 15 -4.56 -9.97 5.22
CA SER A 15 -3.12 -10.06 5.43
C SER A 15 -2.33 -9.20 4.45
N GLU A 16 -2.75 -9.17 3.17
CA GLU A 16 -2.14 -8.31 2.16
C GLU A 16 -2.38 -6.83 2.50
N ARG A 17 -3.58 -6.47 2.96
CA ARG A 17 -3.84 -5.11 3.49
C ARG A 17 -2.90 -4.77 4.63
N ALA A 18 -2.81 -5.63 5.63
CA ALA A 18 -1.96 -5.38 6.80
C ALA A 18 -0.48 -5.21 6.40
N TYR A 19 -0.01 -5.98 5.42
CA TYR A 19 1.34 -5.84 4.86
C TYR A 19 1.52 -4.49 4.15
N LEU A 20 0.62 -4.14 3.22
CA LEU A 20 0.66 -2.86 2.51
C LEU A 20 0.57 -1.66 3.46
N GLU A 21 -0.32 -1.71 4.44
CA GLU A 21 -0.45 -0.70 5.50
C GLU A 21 0.85 -0.57 6.31
N SER A 22 1.52 -1.68 6.60
CA SER A 22 2.79 -1.66 7.33
C SER A 22 3.91 -1.00 6.52
N LEU A 23 3.92 -1.19 5.20
CA LEU A 23 4.88 -0.53 4.31
C LEU A 23 4.70 0.99 4.32
N VAL A 24 3.46 1.48 4.21
CA VAL A 24 3.22 2.93 4.13
C VAL A 24 3.16 3.64 5.48
N ARG A 25 2.96 2.91 6.59
CA ARG A 25 2.96 3.51 7.93
C ARG A 25 4.25 4.30 8.19
N ALA A 26 5.41 3.72 7.87
CA ALA A 26 6.69 4.39 8.08
C ALA A 26 6.87 5.63 7.17
N ASP A 27 6.39 5.58 5.92
CA ASP A 27 6.43 6.72 5.00
C ASP A 27 5.46 7.83 5.42
N TYR A 28 4.26 7.46 5.88
CA TYR A 28 3.23 8.37 6.34
C TYR A 28 3.70 9.12 7.59
N ASP A 29 4.16 8.38 8.61
CA ASP A 29 4.65 8.95 9.87
C ASP A 29 5.87 9.87 9.64
N ARG A 30 6.72 9.58 8.64
CA ARG A 30 7.84 10.45 8.24
C ARG A 30 7.35 11.75 7.61
N SER A 31 6.25 11.70 6.87
CA SER A 31 5.70 12.84 6.12
C SER A 31 4.78 13.71 6.99
N HIS A 32 4.18 13.12 8.03
CA HIS A 32 3.22 13.77 8.93
C HIS A 32 3.70 13.68 10.38
N PRO A 33 4.70 14.47 10.80
CA PRO A 33 5.15 14.49 12.18
C PRO A 33 4.01 14.93 13.10
N GLY A 34 3.50 13.99 13.92
CA GLY A 34 2.43 14.23 14.88
C GLY A 34 1.06 13.68 14.49
N GLU A 35 0.91 13.13 13.28
CA GLU A 35 -0.29 12.38 12.88
C GLU A 35 0.12 10.97 12.46
N THR A 36 -0.48 9.96 13.07
CA THR A 36 -0.17 8.57 12.73
C THR A 36 -1.07 8.08 11.62
N PHE A 37 -0.60 7.08 10.88
CA PHE A 37 -1.45 6.39 9.90
C PHE A 37 -2.74 5.82 10.53
N ASP A 38 -2.71 5.45 11.82
CA ASP A 38 -3.89 4.95 12.55
C ASP A 38 -4.91 6.06 12.85
N ASP A 39 -4.44 7.28 13.14
CA ASP A 39 -5.31 8.45 13.32
C ASP A 39 -6.03 8.80 12.01
N MET A 40 -5.31 8.78 10.88
CA MET A 40 -5.92 8.91 9.55
C MET A 40 -6.97 7.81 9.32
N LYS A 41 -6.68 6.56 9.70
CA LYS A 41 -7.64 5.45 9.56
C LYS A 41 -8.93 5.67 10.34
N ARG A 42 -8.86 6.25 11.53
CA ARG A 42 -10.05 6.59 12.34
C ARG A 42 -10.88 7.70 11.69
N ARG A 43 -10.22 8.67 11.04
CA ARG A 43 -10.86 9.80 10.36
C ARG A 43 -11.54 9.42 9.04
N MET A 44 -11.05 8.38 8.36
CA MET A 44 -11.66 7.88 7.12
C MET A 44 -13.16 7.55 7.23
N SER A 45 -13.66 7.15 8.40
CA SER A 45 -15.08 6.85 8.56
C SER A 45 -15.97 8.09 8.38
N PHE A 46 -15.41 9.30 8.56
CA PHE A 46 -16.15 10.55 8.55
C PHE A 46 -15.76 11.49 7.40
N SER A 47 -14.64 11.23 6.73
CA SER A 47 -14.06 12.10 5.71
C SER A 47 -13.80 11.34 4.42
N ARG A 48 -14.45 11.78 3.33
CA ARG A 48 -14.22 11.23 1.98
C ARG A 48 -12.83 11.58 1.45
N GLU A 49 -12.25 12.68 1.95
CA GLU A 49 -10.88 13.08 1.64
C GLU A 49 -9.88 12.09 2.24
N ASP A 50 -10.04 11.76 3.53
CA ASP A 50 -9.21 10.75 4.21
C ASP A 50 -9.38 9.36 3.56
N GLN A 51 -10.59 9.02 3.06
CA GLN A 51 -10.81 7.78 2.29
C GLN A 51 -10.03 7.76 0.97
N GLY A 52 -9.94 8.90 0.28
CA GLY A 52 -9.15 9.05 -0.94
C GLY A 52 -7.66 8.88 -0.64
N LEU A 53 -7.19 9.61 0.37
CA LEU A 53 -5.81 9.57 0.86
C LEU A 53 -5.36 8.13 1.19
N TYR A 54 -6.18 7.38 1.92
CA TYR A 54 -5.87 5.98 2.21
C TYR A 54 -5.76 5.11 0.95
N ARG A 55 -6.67 5.28 -0.02
CA ARG A 55 -6.59 4.52 -1.28
C ARG A 55 -5.31 4.82 -2.04
N ASP A 56 -4.90 6.08 -2.09
CA ASP A 56 -3.66 6.49 -2.75
C ASP A 56 -2.44 5.90 -2.04
N TRP A 57 -2.42 5.89 -0.70
CA TRP A 57 -1.37 5.24 0.06
C TRP A 57 -1.31 3.73 -0.19
N ILE A 58 -2.43 3.03 -0.17
CA ILE A 58 -2.46 1.57 -0.47
C ILE A 58 -2.01 1.29 -1.90
N ALA A 59 -2.41 2.12 -2.88
CA ALA A 59 -1.96 1.97 -4.26
C ALA A 59 -0.44 2.19 -4.40
N LEU A 60 0.11 3.18 -3.71
CA LEU A 60 1.56 3.42 -3.65
C LEU A 60 2.30 2.24 -3.02
N ALA A 61 1.75 1.69 -1.93
CA ALA A 61 2.28 0.50 -1.25
C ALA A 61 2.34 -0.69 -2.21
N ALA A 62 1.25 -0.94 -2.93
CA ALA A 62 1.13 -2.05 -3.87
C ALA A 62 2.14 -1.91 -5.02
N ALA A 63 2.25 -0.72 -5.61
CA ALA A 63 3.23 -0.44 -6.65
C ALA A 63 4.68 -0.65 -6.16
N ARG A 64 4.99 -0.25 -4.92
CA ARG A 64 6.31 -0.50 -4.31
C ARG A 64 6.55 -1.98 -4.02
N ALA A 65 5.54 -2.70 -3.53
CA ALA A 65 5.65 -4.14 -3.28
C ALA A 65 5.88 -4.91 -4.58
N ASP A 66 5.19 -4.55 -5.66
CA ASP A 66 5.37 -5.13 -6.99
C ASP A 66 6.78 -4.82 -7.54
N ALA A 67 7.23 -3.57 -7.45
CA ALA A 67 8.58 -3.18 -7.83
C ALA A 67 9.66 -3.91 -7.01
N ALA A 68 9.44 -4.11 -5.71
CA ALA A 68 10.34 -4.87 -4.85
C ALA A 68 10.38 -6.36 -5.22
N GLN A 69 9.23 -6.97 -5.57
CA GLN A 69 9.19 -8.33 -6.12
C GLN A 69 9.90 -8.44 -7.47
N ALA A 70 9.74 -7.46 -8.34
CA ALA A 70 10.41 -7.42 -9.64
C ALA A 70 11.93 -7.24 -9.51
N ALA A 71 12.39 -6.50 -8.49
CA ALA A 71 13.80 -6.27 -8.19
C ALA A 71 14.45 -7.40 -7.38
N ALA A 72 13.67 -8.28 -6.73
CA ALA A 72 14.20 -9.44 -6.05
C ALA A 72 14.85 -10.39 -7.08
N PRO A 73 16.16 -10.70 -6.96
CA PRO A 73 16.80 -11.61 -7.89
C PRO A 73 16.12 -12.97 -7.74
N ARG A 74 15.51 -13.48 -8.83
CA ARG A 74 15.09 -14.87 -8.88
C ARG A 74 16.31 -15.72 -8.55
N PRO A 75 16.27 -16.63 -7.56
CA PRO A 75 17.36 -17.57 -7.38
C PRO A 75 17.41 -18.41 -8.65
N ILE A 76 18.40 -18.13 -9.49
CA ILE A 76 18.85 -19.07 -10.52
C ILE A 76 19.39 -20.27 -9.76
N ALA A 77 18.52 -21.25 -9.56
CA ALA A 77 18.91 -22.56 -9.06
C ALA A 77 19.91 -23.15 -10.07
N ALA A 78 21.10 -23.50 -9.55
CA ALA A 78 22.22 -24.08 -10.27
C ALA A 78 22.04 -25.59 -10.52
#